data_AF-A0AA92IGG0-F1
#
_entry.id   AF-A0AA92IGG0-F1
#
_cell.length_a   1.000
_cell.length_b   1.000
_cell.length_c   1.000
_cell.angle_alpha   90.00
_cell.angle_beta   90.00
_cell.angle_gamma   90.00
#
_symmetry.space_group_name_H-M   'P 1'
#
loop_
_entity.id
_entity.type
_entity.pdbx_description
1 polymer ?
#
loop_
_entity_poly.entity_id
_entity_poly.type
_entity_poly.pdbx_seq_one_letter_code
_entity_poly.pdbx_strand_id
1 'polypeptide(L)'
;MEKIDAVANAYFNEDFFYICTMSQGMLDYVDPDAAPHYLEPGANDAELGEALRLALRESKCVSAENFQNLFKSGVIQNAEQERVAAVMARYGYKTKRAMYKNMRCCWIKLQGGVIEIKPTFHKSMDSYTGLSSGGPEIIHLKDAVSDAEVGAALREGFARCTGAL
;
A
#
# COMPACT_ATOMS: atom_id res chain seq x y z
N MET A 1 15.18 10.24 -14.68
CA MET A 1 14.10 9.67 -13.85
C MET A 1 13.99 10.57 -12.65
N GLU A 2 12.87 11.26 -12.49
CA GLU A 2 12.67 12.14 -11.34
C GLU A 2 12.74 11.32 -10.04
N LYS A 3 13.17 11.95 -8.96
CA LYS A 3 13.28 11.32 -7.65
C LYS A 3 11.87 11.01 -7.13
N ILE A 4 11.64 9.78 -6.67
CA ILE A 4 10.42 9.44 -5.94
C ILE A 4 10.61 9.93 -4.50
N ASP A 5 9.63 10.65 -3.97
CA ASP A 5 9.71 11.26 -2.65
C ASP A 5 9.26 10.28 -1.56
N ALA A 6 8.19 9.52 -1.82
CA ALA A 6 7.67 8.51 -0.91
C ALA A 6 6.86 7.42 -1.64
N VAL A 7 6.72 6.26 -1.00
CA VAL A 7 5.94 5.12 -1.51
C VAL A 7 5.07 4.51 -0.41
N ALA A 8 3.92 3.97 -0.80
CA ALA A 8 3.05 3.21 0.09
C ALA A 8 2.27 2.16 -0.72
N ASN A 9 1.78 1.13 -0.05
CA ASN A 9 0.81 0.21 -0.61
C ASN A 9 -0.48 0.27 0.19
N ALA A 10 -1.62 0.26 -0.48
CA ALA A 10 -2.92 0.22 0.16
C ALA A 10 -3.70 -0.99 -0.32
N TYR A 11 -4.43 -1.62 0.59
CA TYR A 11 -5.16 -2.85 0.36
C TYR A 11 -6.58 -2.75 0.90
N PHE A 12 -7.52 -3.43 0.24
CA PHE A 12 -8.92 -3.51 0.67
C PHE A 12 -9.56 -4.82 0.22
N ASN A 13 -10.22 -5.54 1.11
CA ASN A 13 -10.89 -6.81 0.81
C ASN A 13 -12.36 -6.86 1.23
N GLU A 14 -13.01 -5.71 1.39
CA GLU A 14 -14.39 -5.55 1.87
C GLU A 14 -14.56 -5.67 3.40
N ASP A 15 -13.63 -6.33 4.08
CA ASP A 15 -13.65 -6.45 5.55
C ASP A 15 -12.80 -5.38 6.25
N PHE A 16 -11.74 -4.87 5.60
CA PHE A 16 -10.90 -3.78 6.14
C PHE A 16 -10.06 -3.11 5.07
N PHE A 17 -9.63 -1.87 5.36
CA PHE A 17 -8.51 -1.23 4.68
C PHE A 17 -7.20 -1.50 5.43
N TYR A 18 -6.13 -1.73 4.69
CA TYR A 18 -4.78 -1.87 5.21
C TYR A 18 -3.83 -1.00 4.39
N ILE A 19 -3.26 0.01 5.03
CA ILE A 19 -2.28 0.90 4.41
C ILE A 19 -0.93 0.61 5.04
N CYS A 20 0.02 0.24 4.19
CA CYS A 20 1.36 -0.13 4.57
C CYS A 20 2.35 0.91 4.03
N THR A 21 3.09 1.52 4.95
CA THR A 21 4.28 2.29 4.62
C THR A 21 5.27 1.40 3.89
N MET A 22 5.68 1.84 2.71
CA MET A 22 6.77 1.25 1.97
C MET A 22 7.97 2.19 2.08
N SER A 23 9.17 1.65 2.01
CA SER A 23 10.42 2.42 1.95
C SER A 23 11.22 2.00 0.73
N GLN A 24 12.14 2.86 0.31
CA GLN A 24 12.87 2.74 -0.95
C GLN A 24 14.33 2.43 -0.69
N GLY A 25 14.83 1.38 -1.32
CA GLY A 25 16.24 1.03 -1.38
C GLY A 25 16.65 0.67 -2.80
N MET A 26 17.28 -0.51 -2.98
CA MET A 26 17.44 -1.07 -4.33
C MET A 26 16.11 -1.51 -4.96
N LEU A 27 15.11 -1.79 -4.10
CA LEU A 27 13.73 -2.10 -4.42
C LEU A 27 12.85 -1.38 -3.39
N ASP A 28 11.57 -1.20 -3.70
CA ASP A 28 10.58 -0.82 -2.70
C ASP A 28 10.33 -2.01 -1.76
N TYR A 29 10.23 -1.77 -0.45
CA TYR A 29 10.07 -2.81 0.57
C TYR A 29 9.17 -2.34 1.71
N VAL A 30 8.56 -3.28 2.43
CA VAL A 30 7.77 -2.99 3.63
C VAL A 30 8.68 -2.36 4.68
N ASP A 31 8.41 -1.13 5.11
CA ASP A 31 9.23 -0.49 6.14
C ASP A 31 9.00 -1.23 7.48
N PRO A 32 10.03 -1.87 8.05
CA PRO A 32 9.86 -2.71 9.23
C PRO A 32 9.56 -1.89 10.50
N ASP A 33 9.92 -0.61 10.53
CA ASP A 33 9.77 0.26 11.71
C ASP A 33 8.45 1.03 11.73
N ALA A 34 7.81 1.18 10.56
CA ALA A 34 6.54 1.90 10.44
C ALA A 34 5.35 0.97 10.69
N ALA A 35 4.52 1.31 11.67
CA ALA A 35 3.30 0.55 11.95
C ALA A 35 2.29 0.73 10.80
N PRO A 36 1.60 -0.33 10.35
CA PRO A 36 0.56 -0.17 9.35
C PRO A 36 -0.70 0.48 9.91
N HIS A 37 -1.47 1.12 9.04
CA HIS A 37 -2.79 1.64 9.37
C HIS A 37 -3.87 0.61 8.96
N TYR A 38 -4.74 0.28 9.90
CA TYR A 38 -5.93 -0.55 9.65
C TYR A 38 -7.18 0.29 9.90
N LEU A 39 -8.07 0.34 8.91
CA LEU A 39 -9.34 1.05 9.03
C LEU A 39 -10.49 0.09 8.75
N GLU A 40 -11.60 0.32 9.44
CA GLU A 40 -12.86 -0.39 9.22
C GLU A 40 -13.41 -0.09 7.82
N PRO A 41 -14.22 -0.98 7.20
CA PRO A 41 -14.69 -0.81 5.82
C PRO A 41 -15.65 0.39 5.65
N GLY A 42 -16.21 0.87 6.77
CA GLY A 42 -17.04 2.08 6.86
C GLY A 42 -16.26 3.38 7.08
N ALA A 43 -14.91 3.35 7.11
CA ALA A 43 -14.11 4.56 7.20
C ALA A 43 -14.45 5.54 6.07
N ASN A 44 -14.55 6.82 6.44
CA ASN A 44 -14.83 7.88 5.48
C ASN A 44 -13.58 8.28 4.69
N ASP A 45 -13.77 9.04 3.62
CA ASP A 45 -12.67 9.39 2.73
C ASP A 45 -11.58 10.26 3.41
N ALA A 46 -11.94 11.09 4.39
CA ALA A 46 -10.94 11.87 5.12
C ALA A 46 -10.03 10.98 5.99
N GLU A 47 -10.62 10.02 6.72
CA GLU A 47 -9.86 9.03 7.51
C GLU A 47 -8.94 8.19 6.63
N LEU A 48 -9.44 7.76 5.47
CA LEU A 48 -8.68 6.97 4.51
C LEU A 48 -7.51 7.76 3.90
N GLY A 49 -7.75 9.02 3.54
CA GLY A 49 -6.72 9.91 2.99
C GLY A 49 -5.66 10.30 4.03
N GLU A 50 -6.07 10.60 5.27
CA GLU A 50 -5.16 10.89 6.37
C GLU A 50 -4.20 9.71 6.61
N ALA A 51 -4.74 8.49 6.71
CA ALA A 51 -3.93 7.29 6.89
C ALA A 51 -2.96 7.05 5.72
N LEU A 52 -3.36 7.32 4.47
CA LEU A 52 -2.45 7.24 3.33
C LEU A 52 -1.32 8.27 3.44
N ARG A 53 -1.62 9.50 3.84
CA ARG A 53 -0.60 10.55 4.01
C ARG A 53 0.36 10.25 5.15
N LEU A 54 -0.14 9.71 6.27
CA LEU A 54 0.73 9.28 7.37
C LEU A 54 1.72 8.22 6.88
N ALA A 55 1.23 7.21 6.16
CA ALA A 55 2.11 6.19 5.58
C ALA A 55 3.15 6.78 4.61
N LEU A 56 2.75 7.70 3.73
CA LEU A 56 3.69 8.38 2.82
C LEU A 56 4.72 9.24 3.57
N ARG A 57 4.35 9.88 4.69
CA ARG A 57 5.28 10.69 5.51
C ARG A 57 6.33 9.84 6.22
N GLU A 58 6.00 8.59 6.54
CA GLU A 58 6.92 7.64 7.19
C GLU A 58 7.83 6.90 6.21
N SER A 59 7.54 6.94 4.91
CA SER A 59 8.36 6.35 3.86
C SER A 59 9.79 6.92 3.89
N LYS A 60 10.78 6.04 3.86
CA LYS A 60 12.21 6.40 3.90
C LYS A 60 12.87 6.06 2.57
N CYS A 61 13.93 6.79 2.24
CA CYS A 61 14.86 6.41 1.18
C CYS A 61 16.21 6.04 1.83
N VAL A 62 16.63 4.79 1.68
CA VAL A 62 17.87 4.27 2.26
C VAL A 62 18.91 3.99 1.18
N SER A 63 20.19 3.99 1.57
CA SER A 63 21.28 3.61 0.67
C SER A 63 21.18 2.13 0.26
N ALA A 64 21.81 1.76 -0.86
CA ALA A 64 21.88 0.37 -1.30
C ALA A 64 22.53 -0.55 -0.24
N GLU A 65 23.55 -0.07 0.47
CA GLU A 65 24.20 -0.80 1.56
C GLU A 65 23.23 -1.05 2.73
N ASN A 66 22.52 -0.01 3.18
CA ASN A 66 21.53 -0.15 4.26
C ASN A 66 20.40 -1.11 3.85
N PHE A 67 19.89 -0.99 2.63
CA PHE A 67 18.91 -1.92 2.09
C PHE A 67 19.41 -3.37 2.10
N GLN A 68 20.64 -3.61 1.63
CA GLN A 68 21.22 -4.96 1.64
C GLN A 68 21.38 -5.52 3.05
N ASN A 69 21.75 -4.69 4.02
CA ASN A 69 21.87 -5.09 5.41
C ASN A 69 20.50 -5.45 6.03
N LEU A 70 19.48 -4.62 5.78
CA LEU A 70 18.09 -4.89 6.20
C LEU A 70 17.54 -6.16 5.54
N PHE A 71 17.80 -6.35 4.25
CA PHE A 71 17.32 -7.52 3.51
C PHE A 71 18.00 -8.81 4.01
N LYS A 72 19.32 -8.78 4.24
CA LYS A 72 20.08 -9.93 4.75
C LYS A 72 19.74 -10.27 6.21
N SER A 73 19.33 -9.30 7.02
CA SER A 73 18.97 -9.55 8.42
C SER A 73 17.65 -10.31 8.58
N GLY A 74 16.81 -10.34 7.54
CA GLY A 74 15.49 -10.98 7.60
C GLY A 74 14.40 -10.11 8.22
N VAL A 75 14.72 -8.89 8.66
CA VAL A 75 13.77 -8.03 9.42
C VAL A 75 12.56 -7.65 8.57
N ILE A 76 12.75 -7.42 7.27
CA ILE A 76 11.66 -7.08 6.34
C ILE A 76 10.68 -8.25 6.22
N GLN A 77 11.18 -9.47 6.05
CA GLN A 77 10.38 -10.68 5.91
C GLN A 77 9.65 -11.02 7.21
N ASN A 78 10.31 -10.85 8.36
CA ASN A 78 9.71 -11.06 9.67
C ASN A 78 8.57 -10.07 9.90
N ALA A 79 8.78 -8.78 9.61
CA ALA A 79 7.76 -7.75 9.75
C ALA A 79 6.53 -8.04 8.87
N GLU A 80 6.73 -8.51 7.63
CA GLU A 80 5.63 -8.90 6.75
C GLU A 80 4.85 -10.11 7.31
N GLN A 81 5.54 -11.13 7.80
CA GLN A 81 4.91 -12.31 8.40
C GLN A 81 4.12 -11.96 9.66
N GLU A 82 4.68 -11.13 10.53
CA GLU A 82 4.04 -10.66 11.76
C GLU A 82 2.79 -9.85 11.46
N ARG A 83 2.84 -8.94 10.46
CA ARG A 83 1.66 -8.17 10.03
C ARG A 83 0.55 -9.05 9.50
N VAL A 84 0.89 -10.06 8.68
CA VAL A 84 -0.11 -11.01 8.18
C VAL A 84 -0.73 -11.82 9.32
N ALA A 85 0.06 -12.28 10.28
CA ALA A 85 -0.46 -13.00 11.44
C ALA A 85 -1.37 -12.10 12.30
N ALA A 86 -0.96 -10.86 12.56
CA ALA A 86 -1.70 -9.89 13.35
C ALA A 86 -3.05 -9.54 12.71
N VAL A 87 -3.08 -9.26 11.40
CA VAL A 87 -4.33 -8.92 10.71
C VAL A 87 -5.27 -10.14 10.60
N MET A 88 -4.73 -11.35 10.38
CA MET A 88 -5.53 -12.56 10.40
C MET A 88 -6.19 -12.79 11.75
N ALA A 89 -5.45 -12.58 12.84
CA ALA A 89 -5.98 -12.69 14.20
C ALA A 89 -7.03 -11.61 14.49
N ARG A 90 -6.75 -10.36 14.10
CA ARG A 90 -7.65 -9.21 14.31
C ARG A 90 -9.00 -9.37 13.64
N TYR A 91 -9.03 -9.87 12.41
CA TYR A 91 -10.26 -10.03 11.61
C TYR A 91 -10.78 -11.47 11.52
N GLY A 92 -10.20 -12.39 12.30
CA GLY A 92 -10.73 -13.76 12.45
C GLY A 92 -10.52 -14.68 11.25
N TYR A 93 -9.56 -14.39 10.36
CA TYR A 93 -9.27 -15.27 9.22
C TYR A 93 -8.53 -16.53 9.64
N LYS A 94 -9.12 -17.68 9.34
CA LYS A 94 -8.48 -18.99 9.58
C LYS A 94 -7.32 -19.29 8.62
N THR A 95 -7.32 -18.69 7.42
CA THR A 95 -6.30 -18.95 6.39
C THR A 95 -5.95 -17.66 5.65
N LYS A 96 -4.68 -17.54 5.21
CA LYS A 96 -4.24 -16.43 4.34
C LYS A 96 -5.07 -16.35 3.07
N ARG A 97 -5.41 -17.51 2.48
CA ARG A 97 -6.22 -17.56 1.26
C ARG A 97 -7.59 -16.91 1.44
N ALA A 98 -8.25 -17.12 2.59
CA ALA A 98 -9.53 -16.48 2.87
C ALA A 98 -9.40 -14.95 2.97
N MET A 99 -8.36 -14.48 3.67
CA MET A 99 -8.08 -13.05 3.81
C MET A 99 -7.78 -12.39 2.47
N TYR A 100 -6.93 -13.03 1.65
CA TYR A 100 -6.51 -12.46 0.38
C TYR A 100 -7.54 -12.60 -0.74
N LYS A 101 -8.56 -13.48 -0.63
CA LYS A 101 -9.43 -13.87 -1.75
C LYS A 101 -9.92 -12.70 -2.62
N ASN A 102 -10.39 -11.63 -1.97
CA ASN A 102 -10.93 -10.43 -2.59
C ASN A 102 -10.05 -9.19 -2.34
N MET A 103 -8.80 -9.38 -1.93
CA MET A 103 -7.90 -8.31 -1.55
C MET A 103 -7.45 -7.55 -2.80
N ARG A 104 -7.87 -6.30 -2.91
CA ARG A 104 -7.44 -5.37 -3.95
C ARG A 104 -6.22 -4.63 -3.43
N CYS A 105 -5.33 -4.21 -4.34
CA CYS A 105 -4.12 -3.49 -4.00
C CYS A 105 -3.93 -2.30 -4.93
N CYS A 106 -3.57 -1.15 -4.36
CA CYS A 106 -3.03 -0.01 -5.09
C CYS A 106 -1.59 0.22 -4.66
N TRP A 107 -0.72 0.50 -5.64
CA TRP A 107 0.63 1.02 -5.40
C TRP A 107 0.60 2.53 -5.47
N ILE A 108 1.14 3.19 -4.44
CA ILE A 108 1.09 4.64 -4.30
C ILE A 108 2.50 5.21 -4.35
N LYS A 109 2.67 6.28 -5.14
CA LYS A 109 3.91 7.04 -5.22
C LYS A 109 3.62 8.52 -5.03
N LEU A 110 4.44 9.19 -4.23
CA LEU A 110 4.52 10.64 -4.19
C LEU A 110 5.77 11.08 -4.94
N GLN A 111 5.61 11.96 -5.93
CA GLN A 111 6.70 12.50 -6.72
C GLN A 111 6.37 13.93 -7.15
N GLY A 112 7.21 14.89 -6.78
CA GLY A 112 7.09 16.27 -7.25
C GLY A 112 5.76 16.93 -6.87
N GLY A 113 5.22 16.59 -5.69
CA GLY A 113 3.92 17.08 -5.22
C GLY A 113 2.72 16.45 -5.93
N VAL A 114 2.90 15.32 -6.60
CA VAL A 114 1.80 14.53 -7.20
C VAL A 114 1.76 13.16 -6.54
N ILE A 115 0.58 12.80 -6.03
CA ILE A 115 0.29 11.43 -5.59
C ILE A 115 -0.24 10.68 -6.82
N GLU A 116 0.46 9.62 -7.19
CA GLU A 116 0.03 8.62 -8.15
C GLU A 116 -0.57 7.42 -7.39
N ILE A 117 -1.82 7.07 -7.70
CA ILE A 117 -2.48 5.86 -7.21
C ILE A 117 -2.62 4.91 -8.40
N LYS A 118 -1.87 3.82 -8.36
CA LYS A 118 -1.81 2.82 -9.43
C LYS A 118 -2.57 1.55 -9.03
N PRO A 119 -3.75 1.30 -9.61
CA PRO A 119 -4.48 0.05 -9.40
C PRO A 119 -3.71 -1.15 -9.95
N THR A 120 -4.00 -2.33 -9.40
CA THR A 120 -3.29 -3.57 -9.76
C THR A 120 -4.25 -4.69 -10.19
N PHE A 121 -3.69 -5.67 -10.89
CA PHE A 121 -4.27 -6.98 -11.13
C PHE A 121 -3.84 -7.93 -10.03
N HIS A 122 -4.79 -8.53 -9.33
CA HIS A 122 -4.55 -9.55 -8.32
C HIS A 122 -4.25 -10.90 -8.99
N LYS A 123 -2.95 -11.25 -9.03
CA LYS A 123 -2.42 -12.36 -9.82
C LYS A 123 -2.45 -13.70 -9.08
N SER A 124 -2.07 -13.69 -7.81
CA SER A 124 -2.07 -14.85 -6.92
C SER A 124 -2.16 -14.38 -5.47
N MET A 125 -2.17 -15.31 -4.51
CA MET A 125 -2.51 -15.07 -3.10
C MET A 125 -2.02 -13.71 -2.57
N ASP A 126 -0.74 -13.46 -2.64
CA ASP A 126 -0.06 -12.25 -2.18
C ASP A 126 0.65 -11.50 -3.32
N SER A 127 0.34 -11.81 -4.58
CA SER A 127 1.01 -11.23 -5.76
C SER A 127 0.09 -10.33 -6.56
N TYR A 128 0.59 -9.13 -6.85
CA TYR A 128 -0.09 -8.11 -7.64
C TYR A 128 0.81 -7.64 -8.77
N THR A 129 0.21 -7.28 -9.90
CA THR A 129 0.92 -6.67 -11.04
C THR A 129 0.21 -5.40 -11.48
N GLY A 130 0.93 -4.37 -11.90
CA GLY A 130 0.30 -3.17 -12.44
C GLY A 130 -0.58 -3.47 -13.66
N LEU A 131 -1.74 -2.80 -13.77
CA LEU A 131 -2.65 -2.98 -14.91
C LEU A 131 -2.03 -2.51 -16.23
N SER A 132 -1.33 -1.37 -16.19
CA SER A 132 -0.53 -0.87 -17.29
C SER A 132 0.64 -0.03 -16.78
N SER A 133 1.48 0.47 -17.69
CA SER A 133 2.59 1.38 -17.34
C SER A 133 2.18 2.85 -17.22
N GLY A 134 1.03 3.26 -17.78
CA GLY A 134 0.64 4.67 -17.91
C GLY A 134 -0.78 4.87 -18.45
N GLY A 135 -1.67 3.92 -18.20
CA GLY A 135 -3.02 3.88 -18.71
C GLY A 135 -3.99 4.76 -17.91
N PRO A 136 -5.20 4.96 -18.44
CA PRO A 136 -6.20 5.88 -17.88
C PRO A 136 -6.73 5.44 -16.49
N GLU A 137 -6.46 4.21 -16.08
CA GLU A 137 -6.82 3.70 -14.77
C GLU A 137 -5.98 4.30 -13.63
N ILE A 138 -4.78 4.79 -13.93
CA ILE A 138 -3.90 5.43 -12.95
C ILE A 138 -4.49 6.80 -12.59
N ILE A 139 -4.55 7.10 -11.30
CA ILE A 139 -5.09 8.35 -10.78
C ILE A 139 -3.94 9.23 -10.33
N HIS A 140 -3.95 10.48 -10.77
CA HIS A 140 -3.01 11.51 -10.35
C HIS A 140 -3.75 12.65 -9.67
N LEU A 141 -3.29 13.02 -8.48
CA LEU A 141 -3.83 14.13 -7.70
C LEU A 141 -2.67 14.94 -7.13
N LYS A 142 -2.87 16.25 -6.98
CA LYS A 142 -1.88 17.10 -6.30
C LYS A 142 -1.82 16.71 -4.83
N ASP A 143 -0.64 16.73 -4.23
CA ASP A 143 -0.47 16.45 -2.81
C ASP A 143 -1.13 17.50 -1.91
N ALA A 144 -1.40 18.70 -2.41
CA ALA A 144 -2.04 19.79 -1.67
C ALA A 144 -3.57 19.69 -1.55
N VAL A 145 -4.22 18.68 -2.16
CA VAL A 145 -5.67 18.48 -2.02
C VAL A 145 -6.05 18.01 -0.61
N SER A 146 -7.34 18.05 -0.26
CA SER A 146 -7.80 17.60 1.06
C SER A 146 -7.62 16.09 1.27
N ASP A 147 -7.60 15.65 2.53
CA ASP A 147 -7.57 14.21 2.85
C ASP A 147 -8.78 13.47 2.30
N ALA A 148 -9.96 14.12 2.29
CA ALA A 148 -11.15 13.55 1.66
C ALA A 148 -10.97 13.31 0.15
N GLU A 149 -10.33 14.24 -0.56
CA GLU A 149 -10.03 14.04 -1.99
C GLU A 149 -9.02 12.90 -2.21
N VAL A 150 -8.02 12.76 -1.32
CA VAL A 150 -7.06 11.64 -1.36
C VAL A 150 -7.77 10.30 -1.11
N GLY A 151 -8.61 10.21 -0.08
CA GLY A 151 -9.31 8.97 0.23
C GLY A 151 -10.34 8.59 -0.83
N ALA A 152 -11.07 9.56 -1.39
CA ALA A 152 -11.99 9.31 -2.49
C ALA A 152 -11.24 8.78 -3.73
N ALA A 153 -10.08 9.36 -4.05
CA ALA A 153 -9.21 8.88 -5.11
C ALA A 153 -8.67 7.46 -4.83
N LEU A 154 -8.33 7.14 -3.58
CA LEU A 154 -7.90 5.79 -3.21
C LEU A 154 -9.03 4.76 -3.33
N ARG A 155 -10.26 5.11 -2.91
CA ARG A 155 -11.45 4.27 -3.13
C ARG A 155 -11.70 4.00 -4.61
N GLU A 156 -11.62 5.03 -5.44
CA GLU A 156 -11.72 4.91 -6.89
C GLU A 156 -10.59 4.00 -7.44
N GLY A 157 -9.36 4.13 -6.90
CA GLY A 157 -8.26 3.22 -7.21
C GLY A 157 -8.60 1.76 -6.96
N PHE A 158 -9.18 1.44 -5.80
CA PHE A 158 -9.64 0.08 -5.51
C PHE A 158 -10.79 -0.39 -6.40
N ALA A 159 -11.66 0.51 -6.88
CA ALA A 159 -12.72 0.18 -7.82
C ALA A 159 -12.18 -0.18 -9.22
N ARG A 160 -10.99 0.32 -9.56
CA ARG A 160 -10.30 0.03 -10.84
C ARG A 160 -9.42 -1.20 -10.80
N CYS A 161 -9.12 -1.74 -9.61
CA CYS A 161 -8.39 -3.00 -9.48
C CYS A 161 -9.15 -4.15 -10.15
N THR A 162 -8.41 -5.12 -10.67
CA THR A 162 -8.98 -6.32 -11.31
C THR A 162 -8.32 -7.60 -10.79
N GLY A 163 -8.87 -8.75 -11.16
CA GLY A 163 -8.42 -10.04 -10.64
C GLY A 163 -9.06 -10.40 -9.30
N ALA A 164 -9.09 -11.70 -9.01
CA ALA A 164 -9.55 -12.31 -7.77
C ALA A 164 -8.98 -13.74 -7.67
N LEU A 165 -8.96 -14.33 -6.48
CA LEU A 165 -8.47 -15.71 -6.24
C LEU A 165 -9.54 -16.79 -6.21
#